data_AF-A0A6A5HRQ0-F1
#
_entry.id   AF-A0A6A5HRQ0-F1
#
_cell.length_a   1.000
_cell.length_b   1.000
_cell.length_c   1.000
_cell.angle_alpha   90.00
_cell.angle_beta   90.00
_cell.angle_gamma   90.00
#
_symmetry.space_group_name_H-M   'P 1'
#
loop_
_entity.id
_entity.type
_entity.pdbx_description
1 polymer ?
#
loop_
_entity_poly.entity_id
_entity_poly.type
_entity_poly.pdbx_seq_one_letter_code
_entity_poly.pdbx_strand_id
1 'polypeptide(L)'
;MPCWINLTVRMKQDIIGLLDYESRCQLRSCSKDDRDTVDSTKFTASKLSLVETQSEMSDGKTIVRCDLDTFTIWFIGKENITRVDRGWNGEVNEGLSEIKQENRYDVFRRFLQKISINGMIHAHSISIENIEFRPPEEWKPKCVNLKVTNIQNNHIVEWLQNSFVFSRNFKKLEISCWGEDEGIGELIPALEITDTLKLNHETNLTDEEVERIKAIDLNVSSHRITVEAAKRIFERFLRLSKKSDSLELRINCPEGFDFKTDVLPGHLNVKRFKKDNEDRGEYYGKIFGGFENVHNVYDAREVECIIFQDSMRISCEVYERSTNPCTLWPF
;
A
#
# COMPACT_ATOMS: atom_id res chain seq x y z
N MET A 1 6.54 35.79 28.50
CA MET A 1 6.49 34.46 27.84
C MET A 1 5.14 34.31 27.17
N PRO A 2 5.06 33.82 25.93
CA PRO A 2 3.78 33.42 25.34
C PRO A 2 3.20 32.26 26.16
N CYS A 3 1.99 32.43 26.66
CA CYS A 3 1.25 31.39 27.38
C CYS A 3 0.13 30.87 26.46
N TRP A 4 -0.16 29.57 26.48
CA TRP A 4 -1.24 28.94 25.69
C TRP A 4 -2.55 29.71 25.78
N ILE A 5 -2.89 30.21 26.97
CA ILE A 5 -4.12 30.98 27.24
C ILE A 5 -4.18 32.29 26.43
N ASN A 6 -3.03 32.89 26.13
CA ASN A 6 -2.92 34.18 25.45
C ASN A 6 -2.86 34.05 23.92
N LEU A 7 -2.84 32.82 23.38
CA LEU A 7 -2.85 32.60 21.94
C LEU A 7 -4.25 32.84 21.36
N THR A 8 -4.31 33.44 20.17
CA THR A 8 -5.57 33.54 19.43
C THR A 8 -6.09 32.15 19.07
N VAL A 9 -7.41 32.01 18.91
CA VAL A 9 -8.04 30.75 18.49
C VAL A 9 -7.39 30.21 17.21
N ARG A 10 -7.10 31.08 16.24
CA ARG A 10 -6.45 30.68 14.98
C ARG A 10 -5.07 30.06 15.20
N MET A 11 -4.23 30.66 16.04
CA MET A 11 -2.91 30.09 16.36
C MET A 11 -3.03 28.76 17.11
N LYS A 12 -4.01 28.63 18.01
CA LYS A 12 -4.28 27.35 18.68
C LYS A 12 -4.72 26.29 17.68
N GLN A 13 -5.61 26.62 16.75
CA GLN A 13 -6.04 25.72 15.68
C GLN A 13 -4.88 25.30 14.78
N ASP A 14 -3.97 26.22 14.44
CA ASP A 14 -2.76 25.92 13.66
C ASP A 14 -1.86 24.92 14.42
N ILE A 15 -1.67 25.10 15.73
CA ILE A 15 -0.90 24.17 16.57
C ILE A 15 -1.61 22.82 16.70
N ILE A 16 -2.92 22.81 16.97
CA ILE A 16 -3.75 21.60 17.09
C ILE A 16 -3.77 20.80 15.78
N GLY A 17 -3.71 21.48 14.64
CA GLY A 17 -3.61 20.86 13.32
C GLY A 17 -2.32 20.04 13.13
N LEU A 18 -1.29 20.28 13.94
CA LEU A 18 -0.03 19.55 13.93
C LEU A 18 0.04 18.42 14.97
N LEU A 19 -0.95 18.32 15.86
CA LEU A 19 -1.00 17.31 16.92
C LEU A 19 -1.56 15.99 16.40
N ASP A 20 -0.98 14.88 16.89
CA ASP A 20 -1.52 13.54 16.70
C ASP A 20 -2.85 13.34 17.46
N TYR A 21 -3.53 12.23 17.17
CA TYR A 21 -4.83 11.96 17.78
C TYR A 21 -4.78 11.90 19.31
N GLU A 22 -3.72 11.33 19.88
CA GLU A 22 -3.51 11.23 21.32
C GLU A 22 -3.40 12.61 21.99
N SER A 23 -2.49 13.45 21.51
CA SER A 23 -2.24 14.78 22.05
C SER A 23 -3.49 15.64 21.96
N ARG A 24 -4.28 15.47 20.89
CA ARG A 24 -5.59 16.12 20.73
C ARG A 24 -6.59 15.64 21.77
N CYS A 25 -6.67 14.33 22.05
CA CYS A 25 -7.54 13.79 23.10
C CYS A 25 -7.17 14.30 24.50
N GLN A 26 -5.87 14.38 24.79
CA GLN A 26 -5.37 14.95 26.05
C GLN A 26 -5.75 16.42 26.17
N LEU A 27 -5.46 17.24 25.14
CA LEU A 27 -5.79 18.67 25.13
C LEU A 27 -7.29 18.93 25.24
N ARG A 28 -8.11 18.14 24.54
CA ARG A 28 -9.58 18.19 24.60
C ARG A 28 -10.14 17.95 26.01
N SER A 29 -9.36 17.28 26.86
CA SER A 29 -9.75 16.96 28.24
C SER A 29 -9.32 18.04 29.26
N CYS A 30 -8.46 18.98 28.86
CA CYS A 30 -7.90 20.00 29.77
C CYS A 30 -8.91 21.09 30.17
N SER A 31 -9.70 21.61 29.23
CA SER A 31 -10.69 22.66 29.50
C SER A 31 -11.84 22.66 28.48
N LYS A 32 -12.90 23.44 28.76
CA LYS A 32 -14.02 23.62 27.81
C LYS A 32 -13.57 24.35 26.55
N ASP A 33 -12.78 25.42 26.69
CA ASP A 33 -12.30 26.21 25.56
C ASP A 33 -11.36 25.39 24.67
N ASP A 34 -10.50 24.54 25.27
CA ASP A 34 -9.62 23.64 24.52
C ASP A 34 -10.43 22.57 23.80
N ARG A 35 -11.49 22.03 24.42
CA ARG A 35 -12.41 21.10 23.77
C ARG A 35 -13.06 21.71 22.54
N ASP A 36 -13.62 22.90 22.66
CA ASP A 36 -14.30 23.59 21.55
C ASP A 36 -13.30 23.92 20.42
N THR A 37 -12.05 24.26 20.78
CA THR A 37 -10.98 24.51 19.80
C THR A 37 -10.55 23.22 19.10
N VAL A 38 -10.37 22.12 19.82
CA VAL A 38 -10.01 20.81 19.24
C VAL A 38 -11.13 20.29 18.34
N ASP A 39 -12.38 20.37 18.79
CA ASP A 39 -13.56 19.87 18.07
C ASP A 39 -13.85 20.71 16.81
N SER A 40 -13.46 21.99 16.79
CA SER A 40 -13.54 22.86 15.60
C SER A 40 -12.34 22.77 14.65
N THR A 41 -11.25 22.13 15.05
CA THR A 41 -10.05 21.97 14.21
C THR A 41 -10.15 20.69 13.40
N LYS A 42 -9.91 20.73 12.09
CA LYS A 42 -9.90 19.51 11.26
C LYS A 42 -8.80 18.56 11.73
N PHE A 43 -9.08 17.26 11.70
CA PHE A 43 -8.11 16.20 11.95
C PHE A 43 -7.83 15.46 10.64
N THR A 44 -6.55 15.19 10.38
CA THR A 44 -6.11 14.34 9.28
C THR A 44 -5.01 13.47 9.84
N ALA A 45 -5.28 12.17 9.95
CA ALA A 45 -4.30 11.23 10.47
C ALA A 45 -3.10 11.14 9.53
N SER A 46 -1.91 10.92 10.07
CA SER A 46 -0.76 10.54 9.24
C SER A 46 -0.91 9.10 8.75
N LYS A 47 -1.40 8.20 9.61
CA LYS A 47 -1.64 6.79 9.28
C LYS A 47 -2.93 6.28 9.90
N LEU A 48 -3.71 5.56 9.11
CA LEU A 48 -4.82 4.72 9.57
C LEU A 48 -4.54 3.27 9.14
N SER A 49 -4.60 2.32 10.07
CA SER A 49 -4.44 0.89 9.80
C SER A 49 -5.63 0.12 10.31
N LEU A 50 -6.20 -0.74 9.47
CA LEU A 50 -7.24 -1.69 9.83
C LEU A 50 -6.69 -3.10 9.66
N VAL A 51 -6.75 -3.90 10.72
CA VAL A 51 -6.35 -5.30 10.69
C VAL A 51 -7.41 -6.13 11.37
N GLU A 52 -7.84 -7.22 10.76
CA GLU A 52 -8.64 -8.24 11.44
C GLU A 52 -7.80 -9.48 11.74
N THR A 53 -8.02 -10.06 12.91
CA THR A 53 -7.33 -11.28 13.34
C THR A 53 -8.35 -12.24 13.91
N GLN A 54 -8.45 -13.43 13.31
CA GLN A 54 -9.24 -14.52 13.86
C GLN A 54 -8.56 -15.15 15.08
N SER A 55 -9.35 -15.56 16.06
CA SER A 55 -8.85 -16.27 17.23
C SER A 55 -8.67 -17.76 16.94
N GLU A 56 -7.44 -18.25 16.93
CA GLU A 56 -7.14 -19.69 16.78
C GLU A 56 -7.76 -20.58 17.88
N MET A 57 -8.00 -20.01 19.06
CA MET A 57 -8.50 -20.74 20.23
C MET A 57 -10.03 -20.72 20.38
N SER A 58 -10.76 -19.95 19.56
CA SER A 58 -12.21 -19.84 19.70
C SER A 58 -12.86 -19.40 18.40
N ASP A 59 -13.60 -20.30 17.81
CA ASP A 59 -14.42 -20.04 16.62
C ASP A 59 -15.35 -18.84 16.82
N GLY A 60 -15.50 -18.05 15.75
CA GLY A 60 -16.34 -16.86 15.70
C GLY A 60 -15.82 -15.65 16.50
N LYS A 61 -14.73 -15.81 17.26
CA LYS A 61 -14.06 -14.69 17.95
C LYS A 61 -13.02 -14.08 17.02
N THR A 62 -13.15 -12.77 16.76
CA THR A 62 -12.14 -12.01 16.02
C THR A 62 -11.81 -10.71 16.74
N ILE A 63 -10.67 -10.15 16.38
CA ILE A 63 -10.19 -8.86 16.84
C ILE A 63 -10.09 -7.96 15.62
N VAL A 64 -10.90 -6.89 15.59
CA VAL A 64 -10.67 -5.80 14.64
C VAL A 64 -9.79 -4.78 15.34
N ARG A 65 -8.56 -4.60 14.86
CA ARG A 65 -7.61 -3.60 15.33
C ARG A 65 -7.66 -2.40 14.40
N CYS A 66 -7.79 -1.21 15.00
CA CYS A 66 -7.68 0.05 14.29
C CYS A 66 -6.58 0.90 14.93
N ASP A 67 -5.55 1.23 14.16
CA ASP A 67 -4.50 2.16 14.56
C ASP A 67 -4.72 3.50 13.86
N LEU A 68 -4.72 4.58 14.65
CA LEU A 68 -4.84 5.97 14.20
C LEU A 68 -3.66 6.76 14.77
N ASP A 69 -2.62 6.95 13.95
CA ASP A 69 -1.32 7.44 14.39
C ASP A 69 -0.76 6.61 15.56
N THR A 70 -0.63 7.21 16.75
CA THR A 70 -0.19 6.51 17.97
C THR A 70 -1.33 5.82 18.71
N PHE A 71 -2.59 6.17 18.44
CA PHE A 71 -3.73 5.61 19.17
C PHE A 71 -4.16 4.27 18.58
N THR A 72 -4.35 3.26 19.43
CA THR A 72 -4.81 1.94 19.02
C THR A 72 -6.10 1.58 19.75
N ILE A 73 -7.04 0.99 19.01
CA ILE A 73 -8.28 0.43 19.55
C ILE A 73 -8.47 -1.00 19.03
N TRP A 74 -8.83 -1.91 19.94
CA TRP A 74 -9.10 -3.31 19.64
C TRP A 74 -10.56 -3.61 19.94
N PHE A 75 -11.31 -4.06 18.93
CA PHE A 75 -12.68 -4.54 19.04
C PHE A 75 -12.64 -6.07 19.08
N ILE A 76 -12.49 -6.62 20.29
CA ILE A 76 -12.36 -8.06 20.54
C ILE A 76 -13.77 -8.60 20.79
N GLY A 77 -14.35 -9.29 19.81
CA GLY A 77 -15.75 -9.73 19.93
C GLY A 77 -16.00 -11.16 19.52
N LYS A 78 -16.99 -11.75 20.19
CA LYS A 78 -17.61 -13.03 19.84
C LYS A 78 -19.12 -12.83 19.93
N GLU A 79 -19.84 -13.18 18.87
CA GLU A 79 -21.28 -12.98 18.76
C GLU A 79 -21.68 -11.51 19.05
N ASN A 80 -22.52 -11.27 20.05
CA ASN A 80 -23.03 -9.94 20.43
C ASN A 80 -22.34 -9.38 21.69
N ILE A 81 -21.12 -9.81 21.99
CA ILE A 81 -20.33 -9.27 23.10
C ILE A 81 -18.99 -8.82 22.55
N THR A 82 -18.64 -7.57 22.84
CA THR A 82 -17.40 -6.94 22.41
C THR A 82 -16.68 -6.32 23.59
N ARG A 83 -15.45 -6.75 23.83
CA ARG A 83 -14.49 -6.01 24.66
C ARG A 83 -13.79 -4.99 23.77
N VAL A 84 -13.80 -3.73 24.19
CA VAL A 84 -13.12 -2.63 23.52
C VAL A 84 -11.94 -2.22 24.36
N ASP A 85 -10.75 -2.61 23.94
CA ASP A 85 -9.50 -2.18 24.57
C ASP A 85 -8.97 -0.95 23.81
N ARG A 86 -8.31 -0.04 24.53
CA ARG A 86 -7.71 1.17 23.95
C ARG A 86 -6.33 1.36 24.51
N GLY A 87 -5.49 2.04 23.75
CA GLY A 87 -4.10 2.19 24.12
C GLY A 87 -3.34 3.06 23.15
N TRP A 88 -2.03 3.08 23.33
CA TRP A 88 -1.12 3.88 22.54
C TRP A 88 0.09 3.06 22.14
N ASN A 89 0.60 3.29 20.94
CA ASN A 89 1.75 2.61 20.37
C ASN A 89 1.60 1.06 20.41
N GLY A 90 0.36 0.57 20.29
CA GLY A 90 0.06 -0.86 20.38
C GLY A 90 0.03 -1.44 21.80
N GLU A 91 0.22 -0.63 22.85
CA GLU A 91 0.13 -1.06 24.25
C GLU A 91 -1.25 -0.74 24.83
N VAL A 92 -1.93 -1.75 25.37
CA VAL A 92 -3.25 -1.60 25.98
C VAL A 92 -3.14 -0.81 27.30
N ASN A 93 -4.03 0.16 27.48
CA ASN A 93 -4.30 0.76 28.78
C ASN A 93 -5.56 0.13 29.37
N GLU A 94 -5.39 -0.75 30.36
CA GLU A 94 -6.49 -1.48 31.01
C GLU A 94 -7.56 -0.56 31.61
N GLY A 95 -7.17 0.66 32.02
CA GLY A 95 -8.10 1.68 32.53
C GLY A 95 -9.05 2.24 31.47
N LEU A 96 -8.82 1.98 30.18
CA LEU A 96 -9.66 2.40 29.06
C LEU A 96 -10.42 1.23 28.40
N SER A 97 -10.38 0.05 29.00
CA SER A 97 -11.11 -1.13 28.55
C SER A 97 -12.58 -1.08 28.97
N GLU A 98 -13.47 -1.46 28.06
CA GLU A 98 -14.91 -1.57 28.34
C GLU A 98 -15.54 -2.79 27.66
N ILE A 99 -16.66 -3.28 28.17
CA ILE A 99 -17.45 -4.36 27.58
C ILE A 99 -18.77 -3.80 27.07
N LYS A 100 -19.13 -4.17 25.84
CA LYS A 100 -20.41 -3.83 25.19
C LYS A 100 -21.18 -5.08 24.83
N GLN A 101 -22.49 -5.04 25.06
CA GLN A 101 -23.45 -6.09 24.68
C GLN A 101 -23.90 -5.89 23.22
N GLU A 102 -22.93 -5.75 22.33
CA GLU A 102 -23.15 -5.50 20.90
C GLU A 102 -22.09 -6.22 20.07
N ASN A 103 -22.41 -6.51 18.80
CA ASN A 103 -21.47 -7.10 17.87
C ASN A 103 -20.30 -6.15 17.56
N ARG A 104 -19.08 -6.70 17.42
CA ARG A 104 -17.85 -5.93 17.22
C ARG A 104 -17.88 -5.06 15.97
N TYR A 105 -18.52 -5.50 14.90
CA TYR A 105 -18.61 -4.74 13.66
C TYR A 105 -19.50 -3.51 13.81
N ASP A 106 -20.57 -3.59 14.64
CA ASP A 106 -21.41 -2.43 14.96
C ASP A 106 -20.68 -1.41 15.84
N VAL A 107 -19.89 -1.90 16.81
CA VAL A 107 -19.06 -1.05 17.66
C VAL A 107 -17.96 -0.36 16.84
N PHE A 108 -17.31 -1.09 15.95
CA PHE A 108 -16.31 -0.58 15.00
C PHE A 108 -16.92 0.46 14.05
N ARG A 109 -18.09 0.18 13.47
CA ARG A 109 -18.84 1.11 12.61
C ARG A 109 -19.07 2.46 13.29
N ARG A 110 -19.57 2.45 14.52
CA ARG A 110 -19.77 3.69 15.29
C ARG A 110 -18.46 4.40 15.63
N PHE A 111 -17.37 3.65 15.77
CA PHE A 111 -16.05 4.28 15.92
C PHE A 111 -15.63 5.01 14.64
N LEU A 112 -15.81 4.40 13.46
CA LEU A 112 -15.55 5.06 12.18
C LEU A 112 -16.38 6.35 12.01
N GLN A 113 -17.66 6.31 12.40
CA GLN A 113 -18.52 7.51 12.42
C GLN A 113 -17.91 8.63 13.26
N LYS A 114 -17.40 8.32 14.45
CA LYS A 114 -16.83 9.31 15.38
C LYS A 114 -15.55 9.97 14.86
N ILE A 115 -14.72 9.24 14.12
CA ILE A 115 -13.48 9.78 13.56
C ILE A 115 -13.71 10.44 12.19
N SER A 116 -14.90 10.32 11.63
CA SER A 116 -15.27 10.96 10.37
C SER A 116 -15.60 12.44 10.55
N ILE A 117 -15.15 13.29 9.62
CA ILE A 117 -15.49 14.71 9.56
C ILE A 117 -16.31 14.93 8.30
N ASN A 118 -17.54 15.44 8.47
CA ASN A 118 -18.53 15.52 7.39
C ASN A 118 -18.74 14.18 6.67
N GLY A 119 -18.66 13.07 7.42
CA GLY A 119 -18.81 11.71 6.90
C GLY A 119 -17.62 11.16 6.13
N MET A 120 -16.47 11.85 6.11
CA MET A 120 -15.23 11.36 5.48
C MET A 120 -14.13 11.09 6.50
N ILE A 121 -13.35 10.04 6.27
CA ILE A 121 -12.17 9.70 7.08
C ILE A 121 -10.93 10.25 6.37
N HIS A 122 -10.28 11.24 6.98
CA HIS A 122 -9.09 11.87 6.42
C HIS A 122 -7.81 11.25 6.99
N ALA A 123 -7.01 10.63 6.14
CA ALA A 123 -5.71 10.08 6.51
C ALA A 123 -4.72 10.22 5.36
N HIS A 124 -3.44 10.49 5.64
CA HIS A 124 -2.43 10.55 4.58
C HIS A 124 -2.17 9.17 3.97
N SER A 125 -1.97 8.16 4.83
CA SER A 125 -1.77 6.76 4.44
C SER A 125 -2.81 5.86 5.10
N ILE A 126 -3.37 4.93 4.32
CA ILE A 126 -4.31 3.92 4.80
C ILE A 126 -3.78 2.53 4.48
N SER A 127 -3.81 1.64 5.47
CA SER A 127 -3.52 0.21 5.32
C SER A 127 -4.72 -0.61 5.76
N ILE A 128 -5.10 -1.61 4.96
CA ILE A 128 -6.20 -2.53 5.26
C ILE A 128 -5.68 -3.94 5.07
N GLU A 129 -5.78 -4.78 6.10
CA GLU A 129 -5.14 -6.08 6.13
C GLU A 129 -6.03 -7.16 6.75
N ASN A 130 -6.07 -8.35 6.15
CA ASN A 130 -6.69 -9.55 6.70
C ASN A 130 -8.19 -9.40 7.02
N ILE A 131 -8.92 -8.56 6.29
CA ILE A 131 -10.35 -8.29 6.53
C ILE A 131 -11.23 -9.34 5.86
N GLU A 132 -12.24 -9.82 6.59
CA GLU A 132 -13.20 -10.82 6.11
C GLU A 132 -14.63 -10.29 5.93
N PHE A 133 -14.90 -9.05 6.35
CA PHE A 133 -16.22 -8.42 6.26
C PHE A 133 -16.26 -7.37 5.14
N ARG A 134 -17.49 -7.09 4.67
CA ARG A 134 -17.76 -6.01 3.71
C ARG A 134 -17.43 -4.62 4.26
N PRO A 135 -17.01 -3.66 3.43
CA PRO A 135 -16.78 -2.30 3.89
C PRO A 135 -18.06 -1.72 4.53
N PRO A 136 -17.96 -1.10 5.72
CA PRO A 136 -19.10 -0.41 6.31
C PRO A 136 -19.46 0.84 5.48
N GLU A 137 -20.73 1.28 5.51
CA GLU A 137 -21.19 2.45 4.74
C GLU A 137 -20.44 3.75 5.10
N GLU A 138 -19.87 3.78 6.30
CA GLU A 138 -19.10 4.88 6.86
C GLU A 138 -17.63 4.87 6.41
N TRP A 139 -17.21 3.81 5.71
CA TRP A 139 -15.93 3.76 5.03
C TRP A 139 -15.91 4.69 3.83
N LYS A 140 -15.56 5.95 4.08
CA LYS A 140 -15.39 6.99 3.06
C LYS A 140 -14.01 7.63 3.19
N PRO A 141 -12.94 6.89 2.84
CA PRO A 141 -11.58 7.35 3.07
C PRO A 141 -11.13 8.39 2.05
N LYS A 142 -10.41 9.40 2.51
CA LYS A 142 -9.63 10.31 1.68
C LYS A 142 -8.16 10.19 2.03
N CYS A 143 -7.37 9.63 1.11
CA CYS A 143 -5.94 9.40 1.29
C CYS A 143 -5.14 9.54 0.01
N VAL A 144 -3.80 9.62 0.14
CA VAL A 144 -2.86 9.65 -0.99
C VAL A 144 -2.05 8.36 -1.12
N ASN A 145 -1.95 7.58 -0.03
CA ASN A 145 -1.33 6.26 -0.04
C ASN A 145 -2.34 5.23 0.44
N LEU A 146 -2.57 4.19 -0.36
CA LEU A 146 -3.46 3.08 -0.01
C LEU A 146 -2.71 1.76 -0.16
N LYS A 147 -2.73 0.96 0.89
CA LYS A 147 -2.24 -0.42 0.90
C LYS A 147 -3.37 -1.36 1.33
N VAL A 148 -3.63 -2.38 0.53
CA VAL A 148 -4.67 -3.38 0.81
C VAL A 148 -4.08 -4.76 0.64
N THR A 149 -4.16 -5.58 1.67
CA THR A 149 -3.56 -6.92 1.69
C THR A 149 -4.50 -7.95 2.26
N ASN A 150 -4.58 -9.13 1.61
CA ASN A 150 -5.32 -10.29 2.09
C ASN A 150 -6.78 -10.00 2.52
N ILE A 151 -7.55 -9.29 1.70
CA ILE A 151 -8.99 -9.15 1.90
C ILE A 151 -9.64 -10.45 1.40
N GLN A 152 -10.39 -11.11 2.26
CA GLN A 152 -10.98 -12.42 1.99
C GLN A 152 -12.44 -12.30 1.53
N ASN A 153 -13.06 -13.45 1.25
CA ASN A 153 -14.48 -13.56 0.89
C ASN A 153 -14.88 -12.71 -0.32
N ASN A 154 -13.94 -12.46 -1.25
CA ASN A 154 -14.13 -11.69 -2.48
C ASN A 154 -14.66 -10.26 -2.22
N HIS A 155 -14.37 -9.68 -1.04
CA HIS A 155 -14.81 -8.33 -0.69
C HIS A 155 -13.86 -7.24 -1.19
N ILE A 156 -12.73 -7.59 -1.81
CA ILE A 156 -11.70 -6.64 -2.22
C ILE A 156 -12.24 -5.56 -3.17
N VAL A 157 -13.04 -5.95 -4.18
CA VAL A 157 -13.61 -5.02 -5.15
C VAL A 157 -14.52 -4.01 -4.46
N GLU A 158 -15.35 -4.43 -3.50
CA GLU A 158 -16.23 -3.54 -2.73
C GLU A 158 -15.40 -2.53 -1.90
N TRP A 159 -14.34 -3.01 -1.22
CA TRP A 159 -13.44 -2.16 -0.45
C TRP A 159 -12.72 -1.13 -1.32
N LEU A 160 -12.23 -1.54 -2.49
CA LEU A 160 -11.55 -0.67 -3.45
C LEU A 160 -12.51 0.34 -4.07
N GLN A 161 -13.69 -0.09 -4.55
CA GLN A 161 -14.70 0.81 -5.12
C GLN A 161 -15.09 1.90 -4.14
N ASN A 162 -15.43 1.55 -2.89
CA ASN A 162 -15.77 2.53 -1.87
C ASN A 162 -14.61 3.49 -1.57
N SER A 163 -13.36 2.99 -1.61
CA SER A 163 -12.18 3.84 -1.42
C SER A 163 -11.94 4.79 -2.59
N PHE A 164 -12.15 4.33 -3.84
CA PHE A 164 -11.89 5.08 -5.06
C PHE A 164 -12.97 6.10 -5.42
N VAL A 165 -14.19 5.93 -4.91
CA VAL A 165 -15.26 6.94 -5.04
C VAL A 165 -14.81 8.29 -4.48
N PHE A 166 -14.05 8.29 -3.37
CA PHE A 166 -13.64 9.51 -2.67
C PHE A 166 -12.19 9.92 -2.91
N SER A 167 -11.37 9.02 -3.46
CA SER A 167 -9.95 9.26 -3.79
C SER A 167 -9.62 8.71 -5.17
N ARG A 168 -9.31 9.61 -6.12
CA ARG A 168 -8.90 9.23 -7.49
C ARG A 168 -7.40 9.42 -7.75
N ASN A 169 -6.73 10.17 -6.88
CA ASN A 169 -5.34 10.56 -7.05
C ASN A 169 -4.51 9.91 -5.94
N PHE A 170 -3.62 9.00 -6.31
CA PHE A 170 -2.74 8.29 -5.39
C PHE A 170 -1.28 8.58 -5.73
N LYS A 171 -0.47 8.78 -4.69
CA LYS A 171 0.98 8.67 -4.83
C LYS A 171 1.39 7.21 -4.83
N LYS A 172 0.84 6.43 -3.88
CA LYS A 172 1.14 5.01 -3.72
C LYS A 172 -0.13 4.18 -3.64
N LEU A 173 -0.21 3.14 -4.46
CA LEU A 173 -1.28 2.14 -4.42
C LEU A 173 -0.66 0.74 -4.42
N GLU A 174 -0.88 -0.01 -3.36
CA GLU A 174 -0.41 -1.39 -3.21
C GLU A 174 -1.61 -2.30 -2.94
N ILE A 175 -1.83 -3.30 -3.80
CA ILE A 175 -2.90 -4.29 -3.68
C ILE A 175 -2.28 -5.69 -3.75
N SER A 176 -2.31 -6.40 -2.63
CA SER A 176 -1.77 -7.75 -2.50
C SER A 176 -2.79 -8.68 -1.85
N CYS A 177 -3.81 -9.06 -2.62
CA CYS A 177 -4.83 -10.01 -2.20
C CYS A 177 -4.74 -11.28 -3.06
N TRP A 178 -4.98 -12.43 -2.44
CA TRP A 178 -4.99 -13.72 -3.12
C TRP A 178 -6.41 -13.98 -3.64
N GLY A 179 -6.56 -14.25 -4.93
CA GLY A 179 -7.87 -14.54 -5.54
C GLY A 179 -7.92 -14.20 -7.03
N GLU A 180 -8.89 -14.77 -7.73
CA GLU A 180 -9.24 -14.46 -9.13
C GLU A 180 -10.36 -13.40 -9.15
N ASP A 181 -10.25 -12.35 -8.33
CA ASP A 181 -11.29 -11.33 -8.25
C ASP A 181 -11.29 -10.46 -9.53
N GLU A 182 -12.08 -10.90 -10.50
CA GLU A 182 -12.40 -10.18 -11.73
C GLU A 182 -12.92 -8.77 -11.36
N GLY A 183 -12.21 -7.72 -11.78
CA GLY A 183 -12.69 -6.35 -11.68
C GLY A 183 -11.70 -5.35 -11.06
N ILE A 184 -10.65 -5.78 -10.36
CA ILE A 184 -9.66 -4.82 -9.84
C ILE A 184 -9.00 -4.05 -11.00
N GLY A 185 -8.64 -4.77 -12.07
CA GLY A 185 -8.10 -4.21 -13.30
C GLY A 185 -8.95 -3.11 -13.92
N GLU A 186 -10.28 -3.23 -13.88
CA GLU A 186 -11.22 -2.24 -14.43
C GLU A 186 -11.24 -0.93 -13.63
N LEU A 187 -10.84 -0.98 -12.35
CA LEU A 187 -10.81 0.20 -11.49
C LEU A 187 -9.57 1.06 -11.73
N ILE A 188 -8.45 0.45 -12.13
CA ILE A 188 -7.14 1.11 -12.20
C ILE A 188 -7.07 2.22 -13.27
N PRO A 189 -7.56 2.06 -14.51
CA PRO A 189 -7.46 3.07 -15.56
C PRO A 189 -8.11 4.42 -15.22
N ALA A 190 -9.06 4.43 -14.28
CA ALA A 190 -9.76 5.63 -13.83
C ALA A 190 -9.01 6.40 -12.72
N LEU A 191 -7.81 5.95 -12.32
CA LEU A 191 -7.02 6.54 -11.24
C LEU A 191 -5.79 7.27 -11.79
N GLU A 192 -5.39 8.35 -11.11
CA GLU A 192 -4.10 8.99 -11.33
C GLU A 192 -3.10 8.51 -10.27
N ILE A 193 -2.13 7.70 -10.69
CA ILE A 193 -1.12 7.10 -9.79
C ILE A 193 0.28 7.56 -10.18
N THR A 194 0.98 8.26 -9.27
CA THR A 194 2.20 9.01 -9.64
C THR A 194 3.53 8.41 -9.23
N ASP A 195 3.63 7.73 -8.07
CA ASP A 195 4.92 7.31 -7.53
C ASP A 195 5.06 5.78 -7.58
N THR A 196 4.15 5.05 -6.93
CA THR A 196 4.19 3.59 -6.79
C THR A 196 2.84 2.94 -7.14
N LEU A 197 2.87 1.88 -7.95
CA LEU A 197 1.76 0.98 -8.18
C LEU A 197 2.22 -0.47 -8.05
N LYS A 198 1.67 -1.25 -7.12
CA LYS A 198 1.97 -2.67 -6.97
C LYS A 198 0.70 -3.50 -6.91
N LEU A 199 0.51 -4.37 -7.89
CA LEU A 199 -0.68 -5.19 -8.08
C LEU A 199 -0.26 -6.66 -8.17
N ASN A 200 -0.47 -7.44 -7.10
CA ASN A 200 -0.12 -8.86 -7.08
C ASN A 200 -1.26 -9.76 -7.58
N HIS A 201 -1.93 -9.38 -8.66
CA HIS A 201 -3.02 -10.13 -9.29
C HIS A 201 -3.06 -9.83 -10.78
N GLU A 202 -3.73 -10.69 -11.55
CA GLU A 202 -3.93 -10.49 -12.98
C GLU A 202 -4.93 -9.35 -13.24
N THR A 203 -4.52 -8.36 -14.02
CA THR A 203 -5.26 -7.09 -14.14
C THR A 203 -5.98 -6.90 -15.47
N ASN A 204 -5.74 -7.73 -16.49
CA ASN A 204 -6.29 -7.53 -17.84
C ASN A 204 -6.05 -6.12 -18.44
N LEU A 205 -5.04 -5.39 -17.95
CA LEU A 205 -4.65 -4.08 -18.47
C LEU A 205 -4.03 -4.21 -19.87
N THR A 206 -4.42 -3.30 -20.75
CA THR A 206 -3.85 -3.16 -22.10
C THR A 206 -2.55 -2.37 -22.10
N ASP A 207 -1.80 -2.46 -23.21
CA ASP A 207 -0.63 -1.63 -23.48
C ASP A 207 -0.91 -0.14 -23.23
N GLU A 208 -2.00 0.39 -23.80
CA GLU A 208 -2.34 1.81 -23.69
C GLU A 208 -2.71 2.22 -22.27
N GLU A 209 -3.30 1.33 -21.48
CA GLU A 209 -3.67 1.60 -20.09
C GLU A 209 -2.43 1.64 -19.20
N VAL A 210 -1.52 0.68 -19.34
CA VAL A 210 -0.27 0.64 -18.55
C VAL A 210 0.63 1.82 -18.90
N GLU A 211 0.71 2.20 -20.17
CA GLU A 211 1.54 3.34 -20.60
C GLU A 211 1.07 4.68 -20.03
N ARG A 212 -0.23 4.84 -19.74
CA ARG A 212 -0.79 6.05 -19.10
C ARG A 212 -0.45 6.15 -17.62
N ILE A 213 -0.09 5.05 -16.96
CA ILE A 213 0.27 5.04 -15.53
C ILE A 213 1.55 5.84 -15.36
N LYS A 214 1.55 6.84 -14.46
CA LYS A 214 2.71 7.73 -14.24
C LYS A 214 3.75 7.14 -13.29
N ALA A 215 3.34 6.22 -12.41
CA ALA A 215 4.22 5.50 -11.50
C ALA A 215 5.38 4.81 -12.22
N ILE A 216 6.56 4.86 -11.60
CA ILE A 216 7.78 4.21 -12.09
C ILE A 216 8.15 3.00 -11.24
N ASP A 217 7.91 3.06 -9.93
CA ASP A 217 7.92 1.87 -9.06
C ASP A 217 6.64 1.07 -9.35
N LEU A 218 6.77 0.03 -10.19
CA LEU A 218 5.68 -0.61 -10.89
C LEU A 218 5.76 -2.13 -10.75
N ASN A 219 4.71 -2.74 -10.20
CA ASN A 219 4.45 -4.18 -10.26
C ASN A 219 3.06 -4.42 -10.85
N VAL A 220 2.99 -5.02 -12.05
CA VAL A 220 1.74 -5.32 -12.76
C VAL A 220 1.82 -6.70 -13.40
N SER A 221 0.75 -7.48 -13.26
CA SER A 221 0.50 -8.66 -14.08
C SER A 221 -0.58 -8.34 -15.11
N SER A 222 -0.26 -8.48 -16.40
CA SER A 222 -1.31 -8.66 -17.40
C SER A 222 -0.96 -9.54 -18.59
N HIS A 223 -1.85 -10.48 -18.92
CA HIS A 223 -1.83 -11.29 -20.14
C HIS A 223 -2.05 -10.46 -21.43
N ARG A 224 -2.56 -9.23 -21.31
CA ARG A 224 -2.85 -8.35 -22.46
C ARG A 224 -1.73 -7.37 -22.77
N ILE A 225 -0.68 -7.32 -21.94
CA ILE A 225 0.51 -6.52 -22.22
C ILE A 225 1.39 -7.26 -23.23
N THR A 226 1.74 -6.60 -24.32
CA THR A 226 2.62 -7.13 -25.36
C THR A 226 4.09 -7.04 -24.97
N VAL A 227 4.94 -7.82 -25.65
CA VAL A 227 6.41 -7.75 -25.48
C VAL A 227 6.93 -6.36 -25.86
N GLU A 228 6.38 -5.76 -26.91
CA GLU A 228 6.73 -4.41 -27.36
C GLU A 228 6.39 -3.36 -26.32
N ALA A 229 5.24 -3.47 -25.64
CA ALA A 229 4.91 -2.58 -24.53
C ALA A 229 5.83 -2.81 -23.32
N ALA A 230 6.10 -4.07 -22.96
CA ALA A 230 7.03 -4.39 -21.89
C ALA A 230 8.43 -3.79 -22.13
N LYS A 231 8.92 -3.80 -23.38
CA LYS A 231 10.16 -3.12 -23.78
C LYS A 231 10.09 -1.61 -23.55
N ARG A 232 9.01 -0.94 -23.99
CA ARG A 232 8.83 0.51 -23.80
C ARG A 232 8.75 0.87 -22.32
N ILE A 233 8.06 0.08 -21.51
CA ILE A 233 7.96 0.23 -20.05
C ILE A 233 9.35 0.08 -19.41
N PHE A 234 10.11 -0.94 -19.82
CA PHE A 234 11.47 -1.18 -19.34
C PHE A 234 12.42 -0.02 -19.67
N GLU A 235 12.42 0.47 -20.91
CA GLU A 235 13.22 1.64 -21.31
C GLU A 235 12.83 2.90 -20.52
N ARG A 236 11.52 3.11 -20.32
CA ARG A 236 11.01 4.20 -19.49
C ARG A 236 11.49 4.08 -18.04
N PHE A 237 11.49 2.88 -17.47
CA PHE A 237 12.01 2.63 -16.12
C PHE A 237 13.49 2.94 -16.01
N LEU A 238 14.33 2.49 -16.95
CA LEU A 238 15.76 2.82 -16.94
C LEU A 238 16.00 4.34 -16.96
N ARG A 239 15.19 5.08 -17.73
CA ARG A 239 15.30 6.54 -17.87
C ARG A 239 14.81 7.32 -16.66
N LEU A 240 13.74 6.86 -16.00
CA LEU A 240 13.00 7.64 -15.00
C LEU A 240 13.07 7.07 -13.57
N SER A 241 13.64 5.88 -13.36
CA SER A 241 13.74 5.26 -12.03
C SER A 241 14.61 6.07 -11.08
N LYS A 242 14.17 6.15 -9.82
CA LYS A 242 14.97 6.53 -8.67
C LYS A 242 15.59 5.28 -8.04
N LYS A 243 16.49 5.50 -7.07
CA LYS A 243 17.25 4.41 -6.44
C LYS A 243 16.38 3.34 -5.76
N SER A 244 15.23 3.75 -5.21
CA SER A 244 14.31 2.86 -4.49
C SER A 244 13.26 2.19 -5.37
N ASP A 245 13.20 2.53 -6.66
CA ASP A 245 12.12 2.08 -7.53
C ASP A 245 12.43 0.67 -8.06
N SER A 246 11.39 -0.12 -8.22
CA SER A 246 11.46 -1.48 -8.78
C SER A 246 10.49 -1.63 -9.95
N LEU A 247 10.86 -2.44 -10.94
CA LEU A 247 9.97 -2.86 -12.01
C LEU A 247 9.75 -4.37 -11.89
N GLU A 248 8.50 -4.79 -11.91
CA GLU A 248 8.08 -6.18 -12.11
C GLU A 248 6.90 -6.22 -13.09
N LEU A 249 7.05 -6.95 -14.19
CA LEU A 249 5.99 -7.19 -15.16
C LEU A 249 5.78 -8.69 -15.28
N ARG A 250 4.52 -9.13 -15.20
CA ARG A 250 4.14 -10.51 -15.54
C ARG A 250 3.22 -10.48 -16.74
N ILE A 251 3.63 -11.11 -17.84
CA ILE A 251 2.91 -11.06 -19.12
C ILE A 251 2.92 -12.44 -19.79
N ASN A 252 2.14 -12.61 -20.86
CA ASN A 252 2.17 -13.84 -21.65
C ASN A 252 3.55 -14.07 -22.29
N CYS A 253 4.01 -15.32 -22.29
CA CYS A 253 5.25 -15.69 -22.97
C CYS A 253 4.95 -16.19 -24.39
N PRO A 254 5.33 -15.45 -25.45
CA PRO A 254 5.13 -15.94 -26.81
C PRO A 254 6.10 -17.08 -27.17
N GLU A 255 5.72 -17.88 -28.16
CA GLU A 255 6.59 -18.95 -28.66
C GLU A 255 7.88 -18.38 -29.25
N GLY A 256 9.02 -18.95 -28.86
CA GLY A 256 10.33 -18.54 -29.35
C GLY A 256 10.90 -17.27 -28.71
N PHE A 257 10.28 -16.75 -27.66
CA PHE A 257 10.73 -15.58 -26.92
C PHE A 257 12.19 -15.71 -26.44
N ASP A 258 12.96 -14.63 -26.61
CA ASP A 258 14.28 -14.46 -26.02
C ASP A 258 14.42 -13.04 -25.45
N PHE A 259 14.54 -12.96 -24.12
CA PHE A 259 14.61 -11.67 -23.42
C PHE A 259 15.74 -10.75 -23.92
N LYS A 260 16.87 -11.34 -24.35
CA LYS A 260 18.04 -10.58 -24.79
C LYS A 260 17.81 -9.92 -26.14
N THR A 261 17.07 -10.54 -27.05
CA THR A 261 16.77 -9.95 -28.37
C THR A 261 15.50 -9.11 -28.35
N ASP A 262 14.50 -9.52 -27.60
CA ASP A 262 13.14 -9.01 -27.77
C ASP A 262 12.86 -7.82 -26.83
N VAL A 263 13.42 -7.84 -25.62
CA VAL A 263 13.20 -6.80 -24.59
C VAL A 263 14.42 -5.91 -24.41
N LEU A 264 15.62 -6.49 -24.26
CA LEU A 264 16.82 -5.69 -23.94
C LEU A 264 17.25 -4.78 -25.10
N PRO A 265 17.36 -3.45 -24.86
CA PRO A 265 17.90 -2.55 -25.87
C PRO A 265 19.37 -2.86 -26.20
N GLY A 266 19.70 -2.97 -27.48
CA GLY A 266 21.04 -3.40 -27.93
C GLY A 266 22.20 -2.45 -27.64
N HIS A 267 21.91 -1.22 -27.20
CA HIS A 267 22.91 -0.20 -26.85
C HIS A 267 23.36 -0.27 -25.37
N LEU A 268 22.73 -1.12 -24.56
CA LEU A 268 23.05 -1.26 -23.14
C LEU A 268 24.36 -2.03 -22.93
N ASN A 269 25.15 -1.60 -21.94
CA ASN A 269 26.30 -2.35 -21.47
C ASN A 269 25.87 -3.40 -20.44
N VAL A 270 25.69 -4.64 -20.89
CA VAL A 270 25.14 -5.73 -20.08
C VAL A 270 26.13 -6.87 -19.87
N LYS A 271 26.09 -7.48 -18.68
CA LYS A 271 26.77 -8.74 -18.38
C LYS A 271 25.75 -9.78 -17.95
N ARG A 272 25.63 -10.85 -18.75
CA ARG A 272 24.81 -12.02 -18.41
C ARG A 272 25.54 -12.91 -17.41
N PHE A 273 24.80 -13.48 -16.48
CA PHE A 273 25.25 -14.53 -15.58
C PHE A 273 24.35 -15.75 -15.81
N LYS A 274 24.95 -16.92 -16.03
CA LYS A 274 24.16 -18.15 -16.15
C LYS A 274 23.77 -18.63 -14.76
N LYS A 275 22.50 -19.00 -14.59
CA LYS A 275 22.01 -19.73 -13.41
C LYS A 275 21.94 -21.22 -13.74
N ASP A 276 22.13 -22.07 -12.73
CA ASP A 276 21.89 -23.50 -12.88
C ASP A 276 20.39 -23.73 -13.14
N ASN A 277 20.05 -24.58 -14.12
CA ASN A 277 18.68 -24.86 -14.58
C ASN A 277 17.94 -23.70 -15.28
N GLU A 278 18.65 -22.80 -15.98
CA GLU A 278 18.04 -21.74 -16.78
C GLU A 278 17.35 -22.31 -18.04
N ASP A 279 16.05 -22.02 -18.20
CA ASP A 279 15.27 -22.43 -19.36
C ASP A 279 15.58 -21.57 -20.60
N ARG A 280 15.25 -22.08 -21.79
CA ARG A 280 15.48 -21.34 -23.04
C ARG A 280 14.61 -20.08 -23.06
N GLY A 281 15.26 -18.93 -23.22
CA GLY A 281 14.61 -17.61 -23.27
C GLY A 281 14.72 -16.83 -21.96
N GLU A 282 15.05 -17.50 -20.85
CA GLU A 282 15.34 -16.86 -19.57
C GLU A 282 16.61 -16.02 -19.64
N TYR A 283 16.69 -15.07 -18.71
CA TYR A 283 17.82 -14.17 -18.61
C TYR A 283 18.08 -13.76 -17.17
N TYR A 284 19.35 -13.85 -16.78
CA TYR A 284 19.82 -13.19 -15.57
C TYR A 284 21.07 -12.36 -15.89
N GLY A 285 21.07 -11.09 -15.50
CA GLY A 285 22.14 -10.18 -15.89
C GLY A 285 22.20 -8.89 -15.08
N LYS A 286 23.25 -8.12 -15.35
CA LYS A 286 23.43 -6.78 -14.82
C LYS A 286 23.64 -5.78 -15.95
N ILE A 287 22.99 -4.63 -15.85
CA ILE A 287 23.22 -3.47 -16.71
C ILE A 287 24.16 -2.53 -15.98
N PHE A 288 25.32 -2.26 -16.56
CA PHE A 288 26.33 -1.35 -16.00
C PHE A 288 26.29 0.06 -16.57
N GLY A 289 25.52 0.27 -17.65
CA GLY A 289 25.38 1.57 -18.28
C GLY A 289 24.81 1.45 -19.68
N GLY A 290 25.01 2.49 -20.49
CA GLY A 290 24.40 2.63 -21.81
C GLY A 290 22.99 3.18 -21.77
N PHE A 291 22.51 3.71 -20.63
CA PHE A 291 21.23 4.41 -20.53
C PHE A 291 21.42 5.77 -19.86
N GLU A 292 20.57 6.73 -20.22
CA GLU A 292 20.53 8.05 -19.59
C GLU A 292 19.38 8.11 -18.61
N ASN A 293 19.69 8.35 -17.33
CA ASN A 293 18.69 8.50 -16.28
C ASN A 293 18.54 9.98 -15.89
N VAL A 294 17.31 10.50 -15.91
CA VAL A 294 17.03 11.93 -15.67
C VAL A 294 17.26 12.36 -14.21
N HIS A 295 17.34 11.39 -13.30
CA HIS A 295 17.60 11.61 -11.87
C HIS A 295 19.06 11.35 -11.50
N ASN A 296 19.96 11.20 -12.50
CA ASN A 296 21.38 10.89 -12.32
C ASN A 296 21.64 9.58 -11.55
N VAL A 297 20.72 8.60 -11.62
CA VAL A 297 20.87 7.29 -10.97
C VAL A 297 21.52 6.30 -11.93
N TYR A 298 22.86 6.26 -11.91
CA TYR A 298 23.69 5.42 -12.78
C TYR A 298 24.19 4.13 -12.12
N ASP A 299 23.69 3.79 -10.94
CA ASP A 299 23.97 2.51 -10.29
C ASP A 299 23.68 1.33 -11.23
N ALA A 300 24.44 0.24 -11.09
CA ALA A 300 24.17 -0.96 -11.88
C ALA A 300 22.73 -1.45 -11.62
N ARG A 301 22.07 -2.00 -12.65
CA ARG A 301 20.74 -2.61 -12.50
C ARG A 301 20.88 -4.13 -12.52
N GLU A 302 20.15 -4.80 -11.64
CA GLU A 302 19.92 -6.23 -11.73
C GLU A 302 18.68 -6.46 -12.59
N VAL A 303 18.76 -7.39 -13.53
CA VAL A 303 17.67 -7.72 -14.45
C VAL A 303 17.49 -9.22 -14.50
N GLU A 304 16.26 -9.65 -14.36
CA GLU A 304 15.88 -11.05 -14.41
C GLU A 304 14.63 -11.23 -15.28
N CYS A 305 14.65 -12.28 -16.10
CA CYS A 305 13.50 -12.79 -16.81
C CYS A 305 13.37 -14.28 -16.49
N ILE A 306 12.27 -14.65 -15.84
CA ILE A 306 11.91 -16.05 -15.54
C ILE A 306 10.72 -16.42 -16.40
N ILE A 307 10.76 -17.60 -17.01
CA ILE A 307 9.67 -18.13 -17.83
C ILE A 307 8.92 -19.19 -17.01
N PHE A 308 7.60 -19.05 -17.00
CA PHE A 308 6.64 -20.05 -16.54
C PHE A 308 5.91 -20.60 -17.78
N GLN A 309 5.21 -21.73 -17.63
CA GLN A 309 4.60 -22.46 -18.77
C GLN A 309 3.95 -21.54 -19.82
N ASP A 310 3.05 -20.64 -19.40
CA ASP A 310 2.31 -19.74 -20.30
C ASP A 310 2.61 -18.24 -20.08
N SER A 311 3.49 -17.91 -19.13
CA SER A 311 3.75 -16.52 -18.73
C SER A 311 5.22 -16.29 -18.42
N MET A 312 5.64 -15.04 -18.38
CA MET A 312 7.00 -14.68 -18.00
C MET A 312 6.98 -13.51 -17.03
N ARG A 313 7.96 -13.48 -16.12
CA ARG A 313 8.21 -12.37 -15.21
C ARG A 313 9.49 -11.66 -15.59
N ILE A 314 9.38 -10.37 -15.88
CA ILE A 314 10.50 -9.46 -16.09
C ILE A 314 10.64 -8.61 -14.83
N SER A 315 11.82 -8.59 -14.21
CA SER A 315 12.13 -7.71 -13.10
C SER A 315 13.40 -6.89 -13.33
N CYS A 316 13.42 -5.67 -12.79
CA CYS A 316 14.55 -4.76 -12.85
C CYS A 316 14.58 -3.87 -11.61
N GLU A 317 15.74 -3.80 -10.95
CA GLU A 317 15.95 -2.94 -9.79
C GLU A 317 17.42 -2.49 -9.68
N VAL A 318 17.70 -1.54 -8.78
CA VAL A 318 19.07 -1.14 -8.49
C VAL A 318 19.80 -2.31 -7.82
N TYR A 319 20.95 -2.69 -8.39
CA TYR A 319 21.79 -3.70 -7.80
C TYR A 319 22.50 -3.16 -6.56
N GLU A 320 22.10 -3.66 -5.39
CA GLU A 320 22.83 -3.42 -4.15
C GLU A 320 23.84 -4.54 -3.92
N ARG A 321 25.12 -4.17 -3.78
CA ARG A 321 26.13 -5.15 -3.37
C ARG A 321 25.79 -5.62 -1.97
N SER A 322 25.64 -6.93 -1.79
CA SER A 322 25.54 -7.56 -0.48
C SER A 322 26.60 -6.99 0.46
N THR A 323 26.16 -6.43 1.58
CA THR A 323 27.02 -5.98 2.68
C THR A 323 27.41 -7.13 3.61
N ASN A 324 26.88 -8.33 3.37
CA ASN A 324 27.25 -9.50 4.17
C ASN A 324 28.69 -9.88 3.82
N PRO A 325 29.63 -9.84 4.79
CA PRO A 325 30.98 -10.33 4.55
C PRO A 325 30.89 -11.79 4.09
N CYS A 326 31.67 -12.15 3.06
CA CYS A 326 31.74 -13.54 2.62
C CYS A 326 32.09 -14.43 3.82
N THR A 327 31.14 -15.25 4.27
CA THR A 327 31.41 -16.30 5.23
C THR A 327 32.26 -17.35 4.52
N LEU A 328 33.58 -17.26 4.69
CA LEU A 328 34.48 -18.34 4.32
C LEU A 328 34.19 -19.50 5.26
N TRP A 329 33.52 -20.53 4.75
CA TRP A 329 33.40 -21.78 5.47
C TRP A 329 34.81 -22.37 5.62
N PRO A 330 35.28 -22.66 6.85
CA PRO A 330 36.55 -23.34 7.03
C PRO A 330 36.42 -24.75 6.44
N PHE A 331 37.29 -25.04 5.48
CA PHE A 331 37.45 -26.37 4.89
C PHE A 331 37.94 -27.39 5.91
#